data_AF-A0A7S2PCG8-F1
#
_entry.id   AF-A0A7S2PCG8-F1
#
_cell.length_a   1.000
_cell.length_b   1.000
_cell.length_c   1.000
_cell.angle_alpha   90.00
_cell.angle_beta   90.00
_cell.angle_gamma   90.00
#
_symmetry.space_group_name_H-M   'P 1'
#
loop_
_entity.id
_entity.type
_entity.pdbx_description
1 polymer ?
#
loop_
_entity_poly.entity_id
_entity_poly.type
_entity_poly.pdbx_seq_one_letter_code
_entity_poly.pdbx_strand_id
1 'polypeptide(L)'
;MDDGDNIQLGDCVRILGKIKSIADLGNEIVREVHITTIQKEDVTLRNTETLHWLQCIHTGRRVTNAPLMRNLFPKSSEAKIFPSMREDSNFFHRMRNGNDMGKMLTDQTAIHPDKLHPGWQCFGPNCDCNLYHKDRLLYCHCNASFEPLDPGYRFRDALLKRLLNLEESVPGKKALFFLWKLINEDEFLSELSKRIVGDNEKTWRLLRKTFSALQNDGIIYLNDEEKDEYMFISRARVLEPYTDDADASLFSKNCNVPSYLSNVPRARLKFVESDRIKVPTAS
;
A
#
# COMPACT_ATOMS: atom_id res chain seq x y z
N MET A 1 -29.91 20.47 -36.38
CA MET A 1 -29.29 20.95 -35.13
C MET A 1 -29.88 20.06 -34.07
N ASP A 2 -29.12 19.08 -33.60
CA ASP A 2 -29.58 18.23 -32.50
C ASP A 2 -29.86 19.14 -31.31
N ASP A 3 -31.08 19.09 -30.79
CA ASP A 3 -31.42 19.67 -29.50
C ASP A 3 -30.52 18.98 -28.47
N GLY A 4 -29.41 19.65 -28.12
CA GLY A 4 -28.47 19.13 -27.13
C GLY A 4 -29.24 18.81 -25.86
N ASP A 5 -29.07 17.59 -25.35
CA ASP A 5 -29.75 17.10 -24.15
C ASP A 5 -29.64 18.15 -23.04
N ASN A 6 -30.75 18.85 -22.79
CA ASN A 6 -30.81 19.84 -21.73
C ASN A 6 -30.61 19.11 -20.40
N ILE A 7 -29.54 19.48 -19.70
CA ILE A 7 -29.23 18.97 -18.37
C ILE A 7 -30.22 19.61 -17.39
N GLN A 8 -30.94 18.77 -16.65
CA GLN A 8 -31.94 19.16 -15.66
C GLN A 8 -31.46 18.80 -14.24
N LEU A 9 -32.10 19.43 -13.25
CA LEU A 9 -31.85 19.08 -11.85
C LEU A 9 -32.21 17.62 -11.61
N GLY A 10 -31.27 16.88 -11.00
CA GLY A 10 -31.40 15.44 -10.74
C GLY A 10 -30.73 14.54 -11.78
N ASP A 11 -30.27 15.10 -12.91
CA ASP A 11 -29.47 14.35 -13.87
C ASP A 11 -28.09 13.98 -13.29
N CYS A 12 -27.64 12.75 -13.56
CA CYS A 12 -26.27 12.37 -13.32
C CYS A 12 -25.41 12.78 -14.52
N VAL A 13 -24.33 13.52 -14.27
CA VAL A 13 -23.43 14.00 -15.32
C VAL A 13 -21.98 13.65 -15.00
N ARG A 14 -21.23 13.28 -16.03
CA ARG A 14 -19.77 13.18 -15.98
C ARG A 14 -19.15 14.47 -16.48
N ILE A 15 -18.33 15.08 -15.64
CA ILE A 15 -17.66 16.35 -15.94
C ILE A 15 -16.16 16.14 -15.99
N LEU A 16 -15.52 16.60 -17.07
CA LEU A 16 -14.08 16.73 -17.18
C LEU A 16 -13.72 18.22 -17.30
N GLY A 17 -12.79 18.68 -16.49
CA GLY A 17 -12.43 20.10 -16.47
C GLY A 17 -11.24 20.41 -15.58
N LYS A 18 -10.94 21.70 -15.47
CA LYS A 18 -9.85 22.21 -14.61
C LYS A 18 -10.45 22.92 -13.40
N ILE A 19 -9.97 22.58 -12.21
CA ILE A 19 -10.35 23.30 -10.98
C ILE A 19 -9.66 24.67 -11.00
N LYS A 20 -10.42 25.74 -10.76
CA LYS A 20 -9.92 27.11 -10.59
C LYS A 20 -10.44 27.70 -9.29
N SER A 21 -9.61 28.52 -8.65
CA SER A 21 -10.03 29.37 -7.53
C SER A 21 -10.54 30.70 -8.08
N ILE A 22 -11.72 31.13 -7.67
CA ILE A 22 -12.36 32.36 -8.18
C ILE A 22 -12.21 33.52 -7.19
N ALA A 23 -12.32 33.22 -5.91
CA ALA A 23 -12.28 34.20 -4.84
C ALA A 23 -11.62 33.60 -3.60
N ASP A 24 -10.86 34.44 -2.91
CA ASP A 24 -10.32 34.19 -1.59
C ASP A 24 -11.04 35.13 -0.62
N LEU A 25 -11.95 34.58 0.17
CA LEU A 25 -12.77 35.32 1.14
C LEU A 25 -12.12 35.24 2.54
N GLY A 26 -10.79 35.22 2.59
CA GLY A 26 -9.99 35.20 3.82
C GLY A 26 -9.73 33.79 4.33
N ASN A 27 -10.77 33.13 4.86
CA ASN A 27 -10.66 31.75 5.38
C ASN A 27 -11.25 30.71 4.43
N GLU A 28 -11.93 31.14 3.37
CA GLU A 28 -12.59 30.24 2.42
C GLU A 28 -12.16 30.56 0.99
N ILE A 29 -11.67 29.53 0.31
CA ILE A 29 -11.35 29.59 -1.12
C ILE A 29 -12.52 28.98 -1.88
N VAL A 30 -13.21 29.80 -2.66
CA VAL A 30 -14.26 29.33 -3.56
C VAL A 30 -13.60 28.76 -4.81
N ARG A 31 -13.94 27.50 -5.13
CA ARG A 31 -13.44 26.79 -6.31
C ARG A 31 -14.57 26.43 -7.25
N GLU A 32 -14.31 26.50 -8.54
CA GLU A 32 -15.19 25.97 -9.59
C GLU A 32 -14.42 25.05 -10.53
N VAL A 33 -15.17 24.26 -11.30
CA VAL A 33 -14.61 23.42 -12.36
C VAL A 33 -14.92 24.08 -13.70
N HIS A 34 -13.88 24.51 -14.41
CA HIS A 34 -14.00 24.98 -15.79
C HIS A 34 -14.15 23.76 -16.69
N ILE A 35 -15.40 23.51 -17.09
CA ILE A 35 -15.81 22.33 -17.85
C ILE A 35 -15.21 22.36 -19.24
N THR A 36 -14.47 21.32 -19.59
CA THR A 36 -13.98 21.05 -20.95
C THR A 36 -14.91 20.07 -21.67
N THR A 37 -15.48 19.12 -20.93
CA THR A 37 -16.43 18.14 -21.46
C THR A 37 -17.47 17.82 -20.39
N ILE A 38 -18.73 17.74 -20.80
CA ILE A 38 -19.84 17.28 -19.98
C ILE A 38 -20.64 16.24 -20.75
N GLN A 39 -20.98 15.14 -20.08
CA GLN A 39 -21.75 14.06 -20.65
C GLN A 39 -22.85 13.66 -19.66
N LYS A 40 -24.10 13.63 -20.12
CA LYS A 40 -25.20 13.08 -19.32
C LYS A 40 -25.06 11.56 -19.28
N GLU A 41 -25.08 11.02 -18.07
CA GLU A 41 -25.02 9.57 -17.87
C GLU A 41 -26.43 8.98 -17.96
N ASP A 42 -26.53 7.82 -18.59
CA ASP A 42 -27.80 7.11 -18.68
C ASP A 42 -28.17 6.54 -17.30
N VAL A 43 -29.14 7.18 -16.64
CA VAL A 43 -29.64 6.82 -15.30
C VAL A 43 -30.30 5.44 -15.30
N THR A 44 -30.66 4.88 -16.46
CA THR A 44 -31.22 3.52 -16.54
C THR A 44 -30.18 2.44 -16.23
N LEU A 45 -28.89 2.75 -16.34
CA LEU A 45 -27.81 1.90 -15.87
C LEU A 45 -27.72 1.99 -14.33
N ARG A 46 -28.47 1.12 -13.65
CA ARG A 46 -28.40 0.99 -12.18
C ARG A 46 -26.94 0.81 -11.74
N ASN A 47 -26.55 1.57 -10.71
CA ASN A 47 -25.27 1.49 -10.00
C ASN A 47 -24.06 2.19 -10.65
N THR A 48 -24.22 3.00 -11.69
CA THR A 48 -23.09 3.78 -12.28
C THR A 48 -22.40 4.68 -11.25
N GLU A 49 -23.18 5.37 -10.42
CA GLU A 49 -22.67 6.20 -9.32
C GLU A 49 -21.91 5.37 -8.27
N THR A 50 -22.47 4.24 -7.84
CA THR A 50 -21.83 3.35 -6.87
C THR A 50 -20.50 2.80 -7.40
N LEU A 51 -20.46 2.38 -8.67
CA LEU A 51 -19.23 1.91 -9.31
C LEU A 51 -18.18 3.03 -9.38
N HIS A 52 -18.60 4.26 -9.71
CA HIS A 52 -17.71 5.41 -9.72
C HIS A 52 -17.14 5.70 -8.33
N TRP A 53 -17.97 5.67 -7.27
CA TRP A 53 -17.50 5.84 -5.90
C TRP A 53 -16.47 4.79 -5.48
N LEU A 54 -16.72 3.51 -5.81
CA LEU A 54 -15.76 2.43 -5.54
C LEU A 54 -14.44 2.64 -6.29
N GLN A 55 -14.51 3.10 -7.55
CA GLN A 55 -13.33 3.44 -8.35
C GLN A 55 -12.55 4.61 -7.73
N CYS A 56 -13.24 5.65 -7.25
CA CYS A 56 -12.62 6.78 -6.57
C CYS A 56 -11.93 6.35 -5.26
N ILE A 57 -12.58 5.50 -4.46
CA ILE A 57 -11.98 4.95 -3.22
C ILE A 57 -10.74 4.12 -3.55
N HIS A 58 -10.82 3.23 -4.54
CA HIS A 58 -9.69 2.39 -4.95
C HIS A 58 -8.52 3.23 -5.47
N THR A 59 -8.82 4.20 -6.34
CA THR A 59 -7.82 5.14 -6.89
C THR A 59 -7.21 5.97 -5.78
N GLY A 60 -8.01 6.47 -4.84
CA GLY A 60 -7.53 7.27 -3.73
C GLY A 60 -6.55 6.51 -2.84
N ARG A 61 -6.86 5.24 -2.54
CA ARG A 61 -5.96 4.35 -1.79
C ARG A 61 -4.64 4.08 -2.50
N ARG A 62 -4.63 3.94 -3.82
CA ARG A 62 -3.43 3.55 -4.58
C ARG A 62 -2.58 4.73 -5.05
N VAL A 63 -3.20 5.85 -5.39
CA VAL A 63 -2.54 6.94 -6.12
C VAL A 63 -2.41 8.21 -5.27
N THR A 64 -3.47 8.62 -4.58
CA THR A 64 -3.46 9.93 -3.89
C THR A 64 -2.95 9.84 -2.45
N ASN A 65 -3.08 8.67 -1.80
CA ASN A 65 -2.63 8.45 -0.43
C ASN A 65 -1.19 7.95 -0.33
N ALA A 66 -0.60 7.52 -1.45
CA ALA A 66 0.84 7.30 -1.52
C ALA A 66 1.54 8.67 -1.60
N PRO A 67 2.59 8.94 -0.80
CA PRO A 67 3.34 10.18 -0.92
C PRO A 67 3.87 10.30 -2.36
N LEU A 68 3.56 11.42 -3.02
CA LEU A 68 4.14 11.77 -4.31
C LEU A 68 5.67 11.85 -4.14
N MET A 69 6.37 10.79 -4.55
CA MET A 69 7.83 10.75 -4.65
C MET A 69 8.28 11.75 -5.71
N ARG A 70 8.30 13.04 -5.37
CA ARG A 70 8.91 14.10 -6.19
C ARG A 70 10.43 13.95 -6.11
N ASN A 71 10.97 13.13 -7.01
CA ASN A 71 12.34 13.15 -7.51
C ASN A 71 13.47 13.13 -6.46
N LEU A 72 13.96 11.92 -6.17
CA LEU A 72 15.39 11.68 -5.88
C LEU A 72 16.16 11.18 -7.12
N PHE A 73 15.56 11.18 -8.32
CA PHE A 73 16.27 10.78 -9.52
C PHE A 73 17.09 11.95 -10.12
N PRO A 74 18.41 11.76 -10.36
CA PRO A 74 19.23 12.77 -11.02
C PRO A 74 18.77 12.99 -12.46
N LYS A 75 18.94 14.23 -12.93
CA LYS A 75 18.60 14.69 -14.29
C LYS A 75 19.41 13.92 -15.34
N SER A 76 18.99 12.73 -15.75
CA SER A 76 19.44 12.14 -17.01
C SER A 76 18.40 12.42 -18.09
N SER A 77 18.85 13.10 -19.13
CA SER A 77 18.12 13.46 -20.34
C SER A 77 17.65 12.23 -21.10
N GLU A 78 16.41 11.80 -20.87
CA GLU A 78 15.57 11.07 -21.82
C GLU A 78 14.15 11.02 -21.26
N ALA A 79 13.28 11.88 -21.77
CA ALA A 79 11.87 11.91 -21.42
C ALA A 79 11.20 10.65 -21.97
N LYS A 80 11.19 9.56 -21.20
CA LYS A 80 10.38 8.38 -21.51
C LYS A 80 8.92 8.69 -21.19
N ILE A 81 8.13 8.70 -22.26
CA ILE A 81 6.67 8.79 -22.28
C ILE A 81 6.10 7.76 -21.31
N PHE A 82 5.24 8.21 -20.39
CA PHE A 82 4.48 7.34 -19.49
C PHE A 82 3.74 6.26 -20.28
N PRO A 83 3.78 4.98 -19.89
CA PRO A 83 2.95 3.96 -20.52
C PRO A 83 1.48 4.35 -20.35
N SER A 84 0.71 4.37 -21.44
CA SER A 84 -0.72 4.61 -21.39
C SER A 84 -1.39 3.55 -20.52
N MET A 85 -2.27 4.01 -19.62
CA MET A 85 -3.11 3.15 -18.79
C MET A 85 -4.00 2.32 -19.71
N ARG A 86 -3.70 1.01 -19.85
CA ARG A 86 -4.72 0.04 -20.24
C ARG A 86 -5.56 -0.26 -19.00
N GLU A 87 -6.83 0.06 -19.08
CA GLU A 87 -7.85 -0.24 -18.08
C GLU A 87 -7.83 -1.74 -17.74
N ASP A 88 -7.75 -2.07 -16.45
CA ASP A 88 -7.94 -3.43 -15.94
C ASP A 88 -9.42 -3.81 -16.07
N SER A 89 -9.85 -4.11 -17.31
CA SER A 89 -11.24 -4.44 -17.67
C SER A 89 -11.81 -5.65 -16.92
N ASN A 90 -10.93 -6.52 -16.39
CA ASN A 90 -11.31 -7.76 -15.70
C ASN A 90 -11.86 -7.56 -14.28
N PHE A 91 -11.56 -6.44 -13.62
CA PHE A 91 -12.11 -6.15 -12.28
C PHE A 91 -13.54 -5.59 -12.40
N PHE A 92 -13.74 -4.65 -13.32
CA PHE A 92 -15.02 -3.97 -13.52
C PHE A 92 -16.09 -4.88 -14.15
N HIS A 93 -15.68 -5.84 -14.99
CA HIS A 93 -16.61 -6.85 -15.51
C HIS A 93 -17.22 -7.72 -14.39
N ARG A 94 -16.49 -7.99 -13.30
CA ARG A 94 -17.01 -8.76 -12.16
C ARG A 94 -18.00 -7.94 -11.34
N MET A 95 -17.77 -6.63 -11.16
CA MET A 95 -18.67 -5.76 -10.41
C MET A 95 -19.99 -5.47 -11.14
N ARG A 96 -20.00 -5.51 -12.49
CA ARG A 96 -21.20 -5.27 -13.30
C ARG A 96 -22.23 -6.42 -13.25
N ASN A 97 -21.81 -7.63 -12.87
CA ASN A 97 -22.65 -8.85 -12.89
C ASN A 97 -23.31 -9.21 -11.54
N GLY A 98 -23.56 -8.23 -10.67
CA GLY A 98 -24.82 -8.14 -9.92
C GLY A 98 -25.15 -9.09 -8.75
N ASN A 99 -24.25 -9.96 -8.24
CA ASN A 99 -24.63 -10.90 -7.16
C ASN A 99 -23.92 -10.74 -5.79
N ASP A 100 -22.96 -9.83 -5.62
CA ASP A 100 -22.11 -9.81 -4.41
C ASP A 100 -22.24 -8.55 -3.52
N MET A 101 -23.07 -7.57 -3.90
CA MET A 101 -23.15 -6.30 -3.16
C MET A 101 -23.88 -6.40 -1.80
N GLY A 102 -24.79 -7.37 -1.62
CA GLY A 102 -25.61 -7.47 -0.42
C GLY A 102 -24.82 -7.84 0.86
N LYS A 103 -23.73 -8.60 0.72
CA LYS A 103 -22.91 -9.06 1.85
C LYS A 103 -21.93 -8.00 2.36
N MET A 104 -21.37 -7.16 1.49
CA MET A 104 -20.36 -6.18 1.91
C MET A 104 -20.93 -5.01 2.75
N LEU A 105 -22.22 -4.68 2.60
CA LEU A 105 -22.85 -3.55 3.29
C LEU A 105 -23.53 -3.93 4.61
N THR A 106 -23.93 -5.20 4.79
CA THR A 106 -24.62 -5.67 6.01
C THR A 106 -23.65 -6.07 7.12
N ASP A 107 -22.39 -6.42 6.80
CA ASP A 107 -21.38 -6.79 7.79
C ASP A 107 -20.68 -5.59 8.48
N GLN A 108 -21.02 -4.34 8.14
CA GLN A 108 -20.45 -3.15 8.81
C GLN A 108 -21.19 -2.74 10.10
N THR A 109 -22.36 -3.31 10.38
CA THR A 109 -23.15 -2.98 11.56
C THR A 109 -23.01 -4.03 12.66
N ALA A 110 -21.88 -4.00 13.38
CA ALA A 110 -21.71 -4.43 14.78
C ALA A 110 -20.23 -4.79 15.07
N ILE A 111 -19.31 -3.84 14.93
CA ILE A 111 -17.98 -4.01 15.53
C ILE A 111 -18.13 -3.73 17.02
N HIS A 112 -18.21 -4.79 17.83
CA HIS A 112 -18.30 -4.70 19.28
C HIS A 112 -17.04 -3.99 19.83
N PRO A 113 -17.17 -2.88 20.58
CA PRO A 113 -16.03 -2.05 20.99
C PRO A 113 -15.02 -2.79 21.85
N ASP A 114 -15.44 -3.82 22.58
CA ASP A 114 -14.60 -4.59 23.50
C ASP A 114 -13.70 -5.66 22.83
N LYS A 115 -13.78 -5.83 21.50
CA LYS A 115 -12.93 -6.77 20.73
C LYS A 115 -12.02 -6.09 19.71
N LEU A 116 -11.84 -4.77 19.80
CA LEU A 116 -10.89 -4.04 18.95
C LEU A 116 -9.45 -4.33 19.39
N HIS A 117 -8.96 -5.53 19.06
CA HIS A 117 -7.53 -5.81 19.08
C HIS A 117 -6.87 -4.76 18.17
N PRO A 118 -5.97 -3.89 18.66
CA PRO A 118 -5.42 -2.77 17.89
C PRO A 118 -4.76 -3.19 16.57
N GLY A 119 -4.49 -4.49 16.41
CA GLY A 119 -3.97 -5.11 15.19
C GLY A 119 -4.86 -4.93 13.95
N TRP A 120 -6.15 -4.62 14.10
CA TRP A 120 -7.00 -4.30 12.94
C TRP A 120 -6.47 -3.07 12.17
N GLN A 121 -5.78 -2.14 12.84
CA GLN A 121 -5.17 -0.99 12.17
C GLN A 121 -3.99 -1.41 11.29
N CYS A 122 -3.27 -2.46 11.68
CA CYS A 122 -2.12 -2.98 10.92
C CYS A 122 -2.51 -3.97 9.82
N PHE A 123 -3.55 -4.78 10.06
CA PHE A 123 -3.88 -5.91 9.19
C PHE A 123 -5.22 -5.76 8.46
N GLY A 124 -6.06 -4.81 8.89
CA GLY A 124 -7.45 -4.68 8.45
C GLY A 124 -8.43 -5.35 9.42
N PRO A 125 -9.72 -4.95 9.40
CA PRO A 125 -10.74 -5.43 10.35
C PRO A 125 -11.06 -6.92 10.23
N ASN A 126 -10.87 -7.52 9.06
CA ASN A 126 -11.25 -8.89 8.75
C ASN A 126 -10.05 -9.76 8.36
N CYS A 127 -8.85 -9.46 8.84
CA CYS A 127 -7.67 -10.23 8.50
C CYS A 127 -7.64 -11.58 9.21
N ASP A 128 -7.86 -12.65 8.45
CA ASP A 128 -7.80 -14.05 8.87
C ASP A 128 -6.50 -14.77 8.47
N CYS A 129 -5.58 -14.07 7.80
CA CYS A 129 -4.33 -14.66 7.33
C CYS A 129 -3.52 -15.20 8.51
N ASN A 130 -3.16 -16.48 8.43
CA ASN A 130 -2.31 -17.19 9.39
C ASN A 130 -0.90 -17.33 8.81
N LEU A 131 -0.14 -16.23 8.82
CA LEU A 131 1.19 -16.16 8.21
C LEU A 131 2.27 -16.16 9.30
N TYR A 132 3.32 -16.96 9.11
CA TYR A 132 4.43 -17.08 10.07
C TYR A 132 5.10 -15.74 10.40
N HIS A 133 5.18 -14.84 9.41
CA HIS A 133 5.83 -13.54 9.56
C HIS A 133 4.88 -12.43 10.05
N LYS A 134 3.58 -12.72 10.27
CA LYS A 134 2.55 -11.70 10.49
C LYS A 134 2.87 -10.80 11.68
N ASP A 135 3.03 -11.39 12.86
CA ASP A 135 3.25 -10.62 14.09
C ASP A 135 4.68 -10.08 14.18
N ARG A 136 5.64 -10.82 13.60
CA ARG A 136 7.07 -10.44 13.59
C ARG A 136 7.36 -9.24 12.70
N LEU A 137 6.57 -9.04 11.66
CA LEU A 137 6.74 -7.93 10.71
C LEU A 137 5.60 -6.93 10.77
N LEU A 138 4.50 -7.23 11.47
CA LEU A 138 3.24 -6.48 11.36
C LEU A 138 2.82 -6.34 9.89
N TYR A 139 2.97 -7.43 9.14
CA TYR A 139 2.78 -7.51 7.69
C TYR A 139 1.88 -8.67 7.29
N CYS A 140 1.03 -8.48 6.30
CA CYS A 140 0.05 -9.47 5.87
C CYS A 140 -0.29 -9.30 4.39
N HIS A 141 -0.69 -10.39 3.73
CA HIS A 141 -1.20 -10.38 2.35
C HIS A 141 -2.35 -9.39 2.12
N CYS A 142 -3.20 -9.11 3.13
CA CYS A 142 -4.29 -8.14 3.02
C CYS A 142 -3.81 -6.72 2.67
N ASN A 143 -2.61 -6.36 3.11
CA ASN A 143 -2.03 -5.03 2.94
C ASN A 143 -0.75 -5.05 2.09
N ALA A 144 -0.39 -6.22 1.56
CA ALA A 144 0.77 -6.42 0.74
C ALA A 144 0.57 -5.81 -0.65
N SER A 145 1.61 -5.18 -1.19
CA SER A 145 1.62 -4.76 -2.59
C SER A 145 1.48 -5.99 -3.51
N PHE A 146 0.44 -6.05 -4.34
CA PHE A 146 0.21 -7.18 -5.26
C PHE A 146 1.33 -7.29 -6.30
N GLU A 147 1.86 -8.51 -6.50
CA GLU A 147 2.83 -8.82 -7.55
C GLU A 147 2.26 -9.86 -8.53
N PRO A 148 2.02 -9.50 -9.81
CA PRO A 148 1.42 -10.41 -10.79
C PRO A 148 2.20 -11.70 -11.05
N LEU A 149 3.53 -11.69 -10.88
CA LEU A 149 4.38 -12.88 -11.04
C LEU A 149 4.35 -13.82 -9.82
N ASP A 150 3.79 -13.38 -8.69
CA ASP A 150 3.62 -14.18 -7.48
C ASP A 150 2.24 -13.92 -6.85
N PRO A 151 1.15 -14.28 -7.55
CA PRO A 151 -0.21 -13.93 -7.14
C PRO A 151 -0.63 -14.60 -5.82
N GLY A 152 0.03 -15.70 -5.45
CA GLY A 152 -0.19 -16.40 -4.18
C GLY A 152 0.86 -16.08 -3.11
N TYR A 153 1.71 -15.07 -3.32
CA TYR A 153 2.77 -14.64 -2.40
C TYR A 153 3.74 -15.76 -1.98
N ARG A 154 3.88 -16.83 -2.78
CA ARG A 154 4.67 -18.01 -2.44
C ARG A 154 6.16 -17.68 -2.36
N PHE A 155 6.64 -16.91 -3.33
CA PHE A 155 8.03 -16.47 -3.35
C PHE A 155 8.27 -15.45 -2.22
N ARG A 156 7.35 -14.49 -2.07
CA ARG A 156 7.43 -13.48 -1.02
C ARG A 156 7.48 -14.09 0.38
N ASP A 157 6.60 -15.04 0.70
CA ASP A 157 6.55 -15.68 2.01
C ASP A 157 7.82 -16.47 2.31
N ALA A 158 8.37 -17.16 1.30
CA ALA A 158 9.64 -17.86 1.41
C ALA A 158 10.80 -16.89 1.67
N LEU A 159 10.84 -15.77 0.95
CA LEU A 159 11.83 -14.70 1.16
C LEU A 159 11.73 -14.10 2.56
N LEU A 160 10.54 -13.75 3.03
CA LEU A 160 10.33 -13.20 4.37
C LEU A 160 10.73 -14.19 5.47
N LYS A 161 10.39 -15.47 5.30
CA LYS A 161 10.84 -16.52 6.22
C LYS A 161 12.37 -16.62 6.24
N ARG A 162 13.02 -16.55 5.07
CA ARG A 162 14.48 -16.58 4.96
C ARG A 162 15.13 -15.37 5.66
N LEU A 163 14.60 -14.17 5.47
CA LEU A 163 15.09 -12.95 6.13
C LEU A 163 14.92 -13.01 7.66
N LEU A 164 13.79 -13.53 8.16
CA LEU A 164 13.59 -13.75 9.60
C LEU A 164 14.58 -14.76 10.19
N ASN A 165 14.89 -15.83 9.46
CA ASN A 165 15.92 -16.79 9.88
C ASN A 165 17.32 -16.17 9.89
N LEU A 166 17.64 -15.30 8.92
CA LEU A 166 18.89 -14.56 8.91
C LEU A 166 18.97 -13.59 10.10
N GLU A 167 17.87 -12.90 10.41
CA GLU A 167 17.80 -11.99 11.56
C GLU A 167 18.03 -12.70 12.89
N GLU A 168 17.51 -13.92 13.06
CA GLU A 168 17.74 -14.74 14.25
C GLU A 168 19.22 -15.08 14.46
N SER A 169 20.00 -15.18 13.38
CA SER A 169 21.44 -15.41 13.45
C SER A 169 22.25 -14.15 13.83
N VAL A 170 21.63 -12.97 13.81
CA VAL A 170 22.28 -11.71 14.16
C VAL A 170 22.33 -11.54 15.69
N PRO A 171 23.53 -11.50 16.29
CA PRO A 171 23.68 -11.39 17.73
C PRO A 171 23.19 -10.02 18.27
N GLY A 172 22.62 -10.04 19.47
CA GLY A 172 22.16 -8.84 20.17
C GLY A 172 20.77 -8.37 19.74
N LYS A 173 20.47 -7.07 19.86
CA LYS A 173 19.24 -6.42 19.37
C LYS A 173 19.47 -5.59 18.11
N LYS A 174 20.49 -5.93 17.32
CA LYS A 174 20.86 -5.17 16.12
C LYS A 174 19.92 -5.50 14.96
N ALA A 175 19.68 -4.50 14.11
CA ALA A 175 18.99 -4.66 12.83
C ALA A 175 19.82 -5.56 11.88
N LEU A 176 19.11 -6.31 11.02
CA LEU A 176 19.74 -7.12 9.98
C LEU A 176 20.03 -6.24 8.75
N PHE A 177 21.29 -6.22 8.34
CA PHE A 177 21.74 -5.71 7.04
C PHE A 177 22.17 -6.88 6.17
N PHE A 178 21.80 -6.88 4.89
CA PHE A 178 22.10 -7.97 3.97
C PHE A 178 22.31 -7.46 2.55
N LEU A 179 23.17 -8.13 1.80
CA LEU A 179 23.42 -7.82 0.40
C LEU A 179 22.38 -8.50 -0.50
N TRP A 180 21.96 -7.84 -1.58
CA TRP A 180 21.13 -8.46 -2.62
C TRP A 180 21.68 -9.80 -3.10
N LYS A 181 23.02 -9.84 -3.29
CA LYS A 181 23.74 -11.03 -3.75
C LYS A 181 23.44 -12.27 -2.90
N LEU A 182 23.33 -12.11 -1.58
CA LEU A 182 23.04 -13.21 -0.65
C LEU A 182 21.69 -13.86 -0.95
N ILE A 183 20.67 -13.06 -1.29
CA ILE A 183 19.33 -13.56 -1.61
C ILE A 183 19.28 -14.14 -3.02
N ASN A 184 19.99 -13.51 -3.96
CA ASN A 184 20.04 -13.97 -5.34
C ASN A 184 20.77 -15.32 -5.50
N GLU A 185 21.77 -15.58 -4.65
CA GLU A 185 22.54 -16.82 -4.61
C GLU A 185 21.92 -17.90 -3.71
N ASP A 186 20.80 -17.62 -3.06
CA ASP A 186 20.08 -18.61 -2.25
C ASP A 186 19.45 -19.68 -3.14
N GLU A 187 19.98 -20.90 -3.07
CA GLU A 187 19.57 -22.03 -3.93
C GLU A 187 18.09 -22.34 -3.82
N PHE A 188 17.53 -22.31 -2.60
CA PHE A 188 16.12 -22.60 -2.37
C PHE A 188 15.21 -21.53 -3.01
N LEU A 189 15.53 -20.25 -2.84
CA LEU A 189 14.78 -19.16 -3.47
C LEU A 189 14.94 -19.17 -5.01
N SER A 190 16.13 -19.50 -5.50
CA SER A 190 16.41 -19.63 -6.94
C SER A 190 15.58 -20.77 -7.56
N GLU A 191 15.51 -21.94 -6.93
CA GLU A 191 14.66 -23.02 -7.38
C GLU A 191 13.17 -22.68 -7.31
N LEU A 192 12.73 -22.08 -6.19
CA LEU A 192 11.33 -21.74 -5.99
C LEU A 192 10.85 -20.72 -7.03
N SER A 193 11.65 -19.68 -7.30
CA SER A 193 11.33 -18.68 -8.31
C SER A 193 11.20 -19.32 -9.70
N LYS A 194 12.15 -20.17 -10.11
CA LYS A 194 12.06 -20.96 -11.35
C LYS A 194 10.80 -21.81 -11.43
N ARG A 195 10.37 -22.44 -10.33
CA ARG A 195 9.11 -23.22 -10.29
C ARG A 195 7.86 -22.34 -10.46
N ILE A 196 7.90 -21.08 -10.03
CA ILE A 196 6.75 -20.17 -10.12
C ILE A 196 6.62 -19.59 -11.53
N VAL A 197 7.72 -19.13 -12.14
CA VAL A 197 7.66 -18.40 -13.42
C VAL A 197 8.21 -19.16 -14.63
N GLY A 198 8.87 -20.31 -14.42
CA GLY A 198 9.42 -21.21 -15.45
C GLY A 198 10.67 -20.71 -16.18
N ASP A 199 10.82 -19.40 -16.34
CA ASP A 199 11.84 -18.75 -17.16
C ASP A 199 12.86 -17.98 -16.30
N ASN A 200 14.14 -18.04 -16.68
CA ASN A 200 15.23 -17.31 -16.03
C ASN A 200 15.04 -15.79 -16.12
N GLU A 201 14.56 -15.24 -17.25
CA GLU A 201 14.33 -13.80 -17.37
C GLU A 201 13.21 -13.34 -16.42
N LYS A 202 12.13 -14.12 -16.37
CA LYS A 202 11.02 -13.85 -15.45
C LYS A 202 11.42 -14.02 -13.99
N THR A 203 12.39 -14.89 -13.70
CA THR A 203 12.91 -15.09 -12.34
C THR A 203 13.55 -13.82 -11.80
N TRP A 204 14.43 -13.19 -12.60
CA TRP A 204 15.03 -11.90 -12.25
C TRP A 204 13.99 -10.80 -12.07
N ARG A 205 12.98 -10.77 -12.96
CA ARG A 205 11.87 -9.82 -12.85
C ARG A 205 11.05 -10.02 -11.58
N LEU A 206 10.73 -11.26 -11.22
CA LEU A 206 10.04 -11.61 -9.99
C LEU A 206 10.81 -11.13 -8.76
N LEU A 207 12.12 -11.41 -8.70
CA LEU A 207 12.98 -11.01 -7.58
C LEU A 207 12.99 -9.48 -7.42
N ARG A 208 13.27 -8.73 -8.50
CA ARG A 208 13.30 -7.26 -8.49
C ARG A 208 11.97 -6.65 -8.09
N LYS A 209 10.86 -7.17 -8.63
CA LYS A 209 9.53 -6.67 -8.32
C LYS A 209 9.11 -6.98 -6.89
N THR A 210 9.48 -8.16 -6.38
CA THR A 210 9.25 -8.52 -4.98
C THR A 210 9.99 -7.58 -4.03
N PHE A 211 11.27 -7.28 -4.28
CA PHE A 211 12.01 -6.32 -3.46
C PHE A 211 11.43 -4.90 -3.53
N SER A 212 11.06 -4.44 -4.72
CA SER A 212 10.38 -3.15 -4.88
C SER A 212 9.08 -3.10 -4.09
N ALA A 213 8.28 -4.18 -4.11
CA ALA A 213 7.07 -4.29 -3.30
C ALA A 213 7.38 -4.26 -1.80
N LEU A 214 8.39 -5.01 -1.33
CA LEU A 214 8.79 -5.01 0.08
C LEU A 214 9.34 -3.66 0.55
N GLN A 215 10.02 -2.89 -0.32
CA GLN A 215 10.45 -1.53 -0.01
C GLN A 215 9.26 -0.58 0.13
N ASN A 216 8.30 -0.66 -0.80
CA ASN A 216 7.08 0.16 -0.75
C ASN A 216 6.22 -0.16 0.47
N ASP A 217 6.22 -1.42 0.89
CA ASP A 217 5.50 -1.90 2.07
C ASP A 217 6.24 -1.59 3.40
N GLY A 218 7.44 -0.99 3.32
CA GLY A 218 8.28 -0.66 4.48
C GLY A 218 8.79 -1.88 5.24
N ILE A 219 9.07 -2.97 4.52
CA ILE A 219 9.61 -4.22 5.09
C ILE A 219 11.13 -4.29 4.93
N ILE A 220 11.65 -3.71 3.86
CA ILE A 220 13.09 -3.53 3.65
C ILE A 220 13.38 -2.09 3.23
N TYR A 221 14.61 -1.64 3.44
CA TYR A 221 15.11 -0.33 3.00
C TYR A 221 16.44 -0.50 2.29
N LEU A 222 16.62 0.15 1.14
CA LEU A 222 17.91 0.19 0.45
C LEU A 222 18.83 1.16 1.20
N ASN A 223 19.80 0.60 1.94
CA ASN A 223 20.70 1.34 2.81
C ASN A 223 21.90 1.93 2.04
N ASP A 224 22.47 1.13 1.12
CA ASP A 224 23.61 1.51 0.28
C ASP A 224 23.35 1.02 -1.15
N GLU A 225 23.13 1.97 -2.07
CA GLU A 225 22.87 1.67 -3.49
C GLU A 225 24.09 1.10 -4.21
N GLU A 226 25.31 1.48 -3.80
CA GLU A 226 26.53 1.02 -4.47
C GLU A 226 26.83 -0.44 -4.13
N LYS A 227 26.51 -0.86 -2.91
CA LYS A 227 26.71 -2.24 -2.45
C LYS A 227 25.49 -3.15 -2.65
N ASP A 228 24.37 -2.60 -3.12
CA ASP A 228 23.07 -3.27 -3.06
C ASP A 228 22.78 -3.83 -1.65
N GLU A 229 23.05 -3.02 -0.61
CA GLU A 229 22.83 -3.39 0.78
C GLU A 229 21.45 -2.94 1.26
N TYR A 230 20.72 -3.88 1.84
CA TYR A 230 19.37 -3.68 2.35
C TYR A 230 19.35 -3.83 3.87
N MET A 231 18.54 -3.02 4.53
CA MET A 231 18.17 -3.18 5.93
C MET A 231 16.79 -3.84 6.02
N PHE A 232 16.66 -4.85 6.89
CA PHE A 232 15.39 -5.52 7.16
C PHE A 232 14.66 -4.85 8.32
N ILE A 233 13.44 -4.39 8.09
CA ILE A 233 12.62 -3.62 9.04
C ILE A 233 11.64 -4.56 9.75
N SER A 234 12.16 -5.29 10.73
CA SER A 234 11.32 -6.14 11.59
C SER A 234 10.75 -5.35 12.77
N ARG A 235 9.69 -5.91 13.37
CA ARG A 235 9.10 -5.36 14.59
C ARG A 235 10.13 -5.30 15.72
N ALA A 236 10.76 -6.43 16.05
CA ALA A 236 11.57 -6.58 17.26
C ALA A 236 12.95 -5.87 17.19
N ARG A 237 13.55 -5.75 16.01
CA ARG A 237 14.91 -5.20 15.86
C ARG A 237 14.95 -3.76 15.35
N VAL A 238 13.86 -3.25 14.78
CA VAL A 238 13.82 -1.90 14.21
C VAL A 238 12.67 -1.09 14.78
N LEU A 239 11.42 -1.56 14.64
CA LEU A 239 10.26 -0.74 15.02
C LEU A 239 10.13 -0.55 16.53
N GLU A 240 10.36 -1.60 17.31
CA GLU A 240 10.35 -1.54 18.78
C GLU A 240 11.48 -0.62 19.27
N PRO A 241 12.78 -0.86 19.01
CA PRO A 241 13.83 0.05 19.48
C PRO A 241 13.60 1.52 19.09
N TYR A 242 13.15 1.78 17.86
CA TYR A 242 12.84 3.14 17.43
C TYR A 242 11.72 3.79 18.24
N THR A 243 10.66 3.04 18.57
CA THR A 243 9.56 3.54 19.41
C THR A 243 9.94 3.61 20.89
N ASP A 244 10.98 2.91 21.36
CA ASP A 244 11.52 3.03 22.73
C ASP A 244 12.31 4.33 22.89
N ASP A 245 13.16 4.63 21.92
CA ASP A 245 14.04 5.80 21.95
C ASP A 245 13.31 7.08 21.56
N ALA A 246 12.28 6.98 20.72
CA ALA A 246 11.45 8.12 20.37
C ALA A 246 10.58 8.48 21.57
N ASP A 247 10.86 9.62 22.20
CA ASP A 247 9.91 10.28 23.11
C ASP A 247 8.52 10.22 22.47
N ALA A 248 7.54 9.62 23.15
CA ALA A 248 6.20 9.36 22.61
C ALA A 248 5.52 10.60 21.99
N SER A 249 6.01 11.81 22.34
CA SER A 249 5.60 13.08 21.74
C SER A 249 6.03 13.30 20.28
N LEU A 250 7.06 12.62 19.77
CA LEU A 250 7.66 12.85 18.45
C LEU A 250 6.79 12.36 17.28
N PHE A 251 5.86 11.42 17.49
CA PHE A 251 4.94 10.99 16.44
C PHE A 251 3.77 11.97 16.22
N SER A 252 3.53 12.86 17.18
CA SER A 252 2.44 13.84 17.13
C SER A 252 2.82 15.14 16.40
N LYS A 253 4.12 15.41 16.27
CA LYS A 253 4.69 16.57 15.58
C LYS A 253 5.43 16.08 14.34
N ASN A 254 5.58 16.90 13.30
CA ASN A 254 6.30 16.56 12.07
C ASN A 254 7.82 16.40 12.31
N CYS A 255 8.22 15.54 13.24
CA CYS A 255 9.61 15.28 13.58
C CYS A 255 10.27 14.44 12.49
N ASN A 256 11.59 14.58 12.41
CA ASN A 256 12.45 13.92 11.43
C ASN A 256 12.43 12.40 11.63
N VAL A 257 11.43 11.73 11.07
CA VAL A 257 11.40 10.27 10.96
C VAL A 257 12.63 9.85 10.14
N PRO A 258 13.46 8.91 10.63
CA PRO A 258 14.61 8.43 9.88
C PRO A 258 14.20 7.97 8.47
N SER A 259 15.05 8.23 7.48
CA SER A 259 14.76 7.93 6.08
C SER A 259 14.35 6.47 5.87
N TYR A 260 14.91 5.54 6.64
CA TYR A 260 14.60 4.13 6.57
C TYR A 260 13.20 3.73 7.04
N LEU A 261 12.49 4.61 7.76
CA LEU A 261 11.09 4.42 8.16
C LEU A 261 10.10 5.19 7.30
N SER A 262 10.57 5.92 6.28
CA SER A 262 9.72 6.77 5.43
C SER A 262 8.58 5.99 4.75
N ASN A 263 8.85 4.75 4.36
CA ASN A 263 7.87 3.86 3.73
C ASN A 263 7.11 2.96 4.73
N VAL A 264 7.44 3.00 6.03
CA VAL A 264 6.74 2.18 7.03
C VAL A 264 5.35 2.77 7.29
N PRO A 265 4.26 2.02 7.06
CA PRO A 265 2.92 2.50 7.36
C PRO A 265 2.80 2.99 8.81
N ARG A 266 2.28 4.21 9.01
CA ARG A 266 2.09 4.80 10.35
C ARG A 266 1.29 3.91 11.29
N ALA A 267 0.35 3.12 10.76
CA ALA A 267 -0.43 2.17 11.53
C ALA A 267 0.45 1.11 12.23
N ARG A 268 1.54 0.64 11.58
CA ARG A 268 2.50 -0.30 12.18
C ARG A 268 3.23 0.33 13.37
N LEU A 269 3.68 1.57 13.22
CA LEU A 269 4.36 2.31 14.30
C LEU A 269 3.44 2.54 15.50
N LYS A 270 2.20 3.01 15.25
CA LYS A 270 1.18 3.21 16.29
C LYS A 270 0.79 1.91 17.00
N PHE A 271 0.76 0.80 16.27
CA PHE A 271 0.46 -0.50 16.86
C PHE A 271 1.56 -0.93 17.82
N VAL A 272 2.84 -0.80 17.44
CA VAL A 272 3.96 -1.10 18.34
C VAL A 272 3.89 -0.26 19.61
N GLU A 273 3.60 1.03 19.49
CA GLU A 273 3.41 1.94 20.63
C GLU A 273 2.24 1.49 21.53
N SER A 274 1.10 1.15 20.94
CA SER A 274 -0.11 0.74 21.68
C SER A 274 0.04 -0.61 22.38
N ASP A 275 0.75 -1.55 21.77
CA ASP A 275 0.94 -2.91 22.30
C ASP A 275 1.77 -2.89 23.60
N ARG A 276 2.62 -1.87 23.78
CA ARG A 276 3.42 -1.67 25.00
C ARG A 276 2.61 -1.26 26.21
N ILE A 277 1.66 -0.35 26.02
CA ILE A 277 0.82 0.19 27.12
C ILE A 277 0.04 -0.95 27.80
N LYS A 278 -0.19 -2.05 27.08
CA LYS A 278 -0.97 -3.19 27.57
C LYS A 278 -0.19 -4.18 28.41
N VAL A 279 1.14 -4.12 28.48
CA VAL A 279 1.92 -5.01 29.34
C VAL A 279 1.96 -4.36 30.73
N PRO A 280 1.17 -4.83 31.73
CA PRO A 280 1.30 -4.32 33.07
C PRO A 280 2.68 -4.72 33.56
N THR A 281 3.49 -3.76 33.98
CA THR A 281 4.73 -4.03 34.71
C THR A 281 4.37 -4.82 35.96
N ALA A 282 4.44 -6.15 35.88
CA ALA A 282 4.32 -7.02 37.03
C ALA A 282 5.42 -6.58 38.01
N SER A 283 4.97 -5.98 39.12
CA SER A 283 5.81 -5.49 40.22
C SER A 283 6.05 -6.60 41.23
#